data_AF-A0A1Z2XMZ0-F1
#
_entry.id   AF-A0A1Z2XMZ0-F1
#
_cell.length_a   1.000
_cell.length_b   1.000
_cell.length_c   1.000
_cell.angle_alpha   90.00
_cell.angle_beta   90.00
_cell.angle_gamma   90.00
#
_symmetry.space_group_name_H-M   'P 1'
#
loop_
_entity.id
_entity.type
_entity.pdbx_description
1 polymer ?
#
loop_
_entity_poly.entity_id
_entity_poly.type
_entity_poly.pdbx_seq_one_letter_code
_entity_poly.pdbx_strand_id
1 'polypeptide(L)'
;MSGFIPFTDEQKEKARRTDLAGLLRSQGETLRKSGSELEWLDGSQKVTIRGNLWFHQYEQVGGDSIDFVRKFYHKSYPEAMEYLLGQSGGVLSVMSPARKVTPKFELPPANDNMRRVFAYLLNRRGIDKDVLYAFVHKKMIYESAQYHNVVFVGFDKDGTPRHANKRGTGSVSTYKGNAVGSVPEYSFHWNGRSDRLLRLATSVKLRSAA
;
A
#
# COMPACT_ATOMS: atom_id res chain seq x y z
N MET A 1 16.46 -5.18 36.00
CA MET A 1 17.52 -4.16 35.86
C MET A 1 18.23 -4.43 34.53
N SER A 2 17.78 -3.82 33.43
CA SER A 2 18.41 -3.99 32.12
C SER A 2 19.64 -3.09 32.04
N GLY A 3 20.83 -3.70 32.01
CA GLY A 3 22.11 -3.00 31.89
C GLY A 3 22.22 -2.26 30.56
N PHE A 4 22.73 -1.04 30.60
CA PHE A 4 23.08 -0.27 29.41
C PHE A 4 24.27 -0.97 28.72
N ILE A 5 24.06 -1.53 27.53
CA ILE A 5 25.13 -2.08 26.70
C ILE A 5 25.64 -0.93 25.81
N PRO A 6 26.82 -0.35 26.07
CA PRO A 6 27.38 0.67 25.19
C PRO A 6 27.87 0.00 23.90
N PHE A 7 27.25 0.35 22.78
CA PHE A 7 27.80 0.03 21.45
C PHE A 7 28.79 1.11 21.02
N THR A 8 29.93 0.70 20.47
CA THR A 8 30.91 1.62 19.90
C THR A 8 30.37 2.27 18.63
N ASP A 9 30.89 3.43 18.24
CA ASP A 9 30.42 4.10 17.03
C ASP A 9 30.70 3.28 15.76
N GLU A 10 31.78 2.50 15.76
CA GLU A 10 32.06 1.52 14.70
C GLU A 10 31.00 0.41 14.63
N GLN A 11 30.54 -0.09 15.78
CA GLN A 11 29.46 -1.08 15.84
C GLN A 11 28.15 -0.50 15.31
N LYS A 12 27.84 0.76 15.66
CA LYS A 12 26.65 1.45 15.15
C LYS A 12 26.72 1.61 13.64
N GLU A 13 27.84 2.11 13.10
CA GLU A 13 28.02 2.26 11.65
C GLU A 13 27.94 0.93 10.91
N LYS A 14 28.54 -0.12 11.47
CA LYS A 14 28.45 -1.47 10.90
C LYS A 14 27.00 -1.96 10.84
N ALA A 15 26.23 -1.82 11.92
CA ALA A 15 24.83 -2.21 11.97
C ALA A 15 23.95 -1.39 11.01
N ARG A 16 24.18 -0.07 10.90
CA ARG A 16 23.46 0.80 9.96
C ARG A 16 23.68 0.42 8.50
N ARG A 17 24.86 -0.11 8.16
CA ARG A 17 25.25 -0.45 6.78
C ARG A 17 24.96 -1.90 6.39
N THR A 18 24.39 -2.71 7.29
CA THR A 18 24.02 -4.09 6.98
C THR A 18 23.12 -4.16 5.74
N ASP A 19 23.45 -5.06 4.81
CA ASP A 19 22.65 -5.26 3.60
C ASP A 19 21.30 -5.91 3.93
N LEU A 20 20.22 -5.16 3.75
CA LEU A 20 18.86 -5.63 4.00
C LEU A 20 18.43 -6.71 3.01
N ALA A 21 18.94 -6.67 1.78
CA ALA A 21 18.60 -7.66 0.77
C ALA A 21 19.16 -9.05 1.14
N GLY A 22 20.43 -9.11 1.53
CA GLY A 22 21.05 -10.31 2.07
C GLY A 22 20.37 -10.80 3.34
N LEU A 23 20.05 -9.89 4.27
CA LEU A 23 19.34 -10.23 5.50
C LEU A 23 18.00 -10.92 5.19
N LEU A 24 17.15 -10.31 4.38
CA LEU A 24 15.84 -10.86 4.03
C LEU A 24 15.95 -12.22 3.32
N ARG A 25 16.87 -12.36 2.36
CA ARG A 25 17.11 -13.65 1.68
C ARG A 25 17.53 -14.74 2.64
N SER A 26 18.36 -14.43 3.63
CA SER A 26 18.78 -15.41 4.65
C SER A 26 17.62 -15.89 5.53
N GLN A 27 16.55 -15.10 5.63
CA GLN A 27 15.31 -15.46 6.32
C GLN A 27 14.27 -16.15 5.41
N GLY A 28 14.61 -16.43 4.14
CA GLY A 28 13.70 -17.07 3.19
C GLY A 28 12.70 -16.12 2.52
N GLU A 29 12.85 -14.80 2.71
CA GLU A 29 11.98 -13.80 2.09
C GLU A 29 12.30 -13.62 0.60
N THR A 30 11.25 -13.38 -0.20
CA THR A 30 11.39 -13.17 -1.63
C THR A 30 11.40 -11.68 -1.96
N LEU A 31 12.46 -11.25 -2.65
CA LEU A 31 12.63 -9.87 -3.14
C LEU A 31 12.40 -9.83 -4.65
N ARG A 32 11.53 -8.94 -5.11
CA ARG A 32 11.31 -8.69 -6.53
C ARG A 32 12.15 -7.50 -7.00
N LYS A 33 12.74 -7.59 -8.19
CA LYS A 33 13.44 -6.46 -8.79
C LYS A 33 12.43 -5.45 -9.37
N SER A 34 12.55 -4.19 -8.98
CA SER A 34 11.74 -3.07 -9.49
C SER A 34 12.68 -1.94 -9.93
N GLY A 35 13.16 -2.00 -11.18
CA GLY A 35 14.13 -1.05 -11.70
C GLY A 35 15.51 -1.21 -11.03
N SER A 36 16.00 -0.13 -10.42
CA SER A 36 17.26 -0.11 -9.64
C SER A 36 17.08 -0.53 -8.18
N GLU A 37 15.84 -0.75 -7.74
CA GLU A 37 15.50 -1.04 -6.34
C GLU A 37 14.96 -2.46 -6.19
N LEU A 38 15.01 -2.96 -4.96
CA LEU A 38 14.36 -4.20 -4.59
C LEU A 38 13.02 -3.90 -3.92
N GLU A 39 12.05 -4.74 -4.20
CA GLU A 39 10.71 -4.70 -3.63
C GLU A 39 10.54 -5.91 -2.71
N TRP A 40 10.19 -5.62 -1.47
CA TRP A 40 9.76 -6.60 -0.48
C TRP A 40 8.31 -6.31 -0.09
N LEU A 41 7.54 -7.36 0.18
CA LEU A 41 6.15 -7.24 0.59
C LEU A 41 6.02 -7.55 2.07
N ASP A 42 5.67 -6.54 2.85
CA ASP A 42 5.23 -6.70 4.23
C ASP A 42 3.73 -7.03 4.24
N GLY A 43 3.42 -8.32 4.10
CA GLY A 43 2.06 -8.77 3.79
C GLY A 43 1.65 -8.35 2.37
N SER A 44 0.76 -7.36 2.24
CA SER A 44 0.36 -6.78 0.95
C SER A 44 0.95 -5.39 0.69
N GLN A 45 1.75 -4.87 1.63
CA GLN A 45 2.25 -3.51 1.59
C GLN A 45 3.67 -3.48 1.02
N LYS A 46 3.90 -2.56 0.08
CA LYS A 46 5.16 -2.44 -0.64
C LYS A 46 6.21 -1.71 0.20
N VAL A 47 7.33 -2.40 0.43
CA VAL A 47 8.55 -1.84 1.00
C VAL A 47 9.64 -1.87 -0.07
N THR A 48 10.23 -0.71 -0.32
CA THR A 48 11.33 -0.54 -1.27
C THR A 48 12.64 -0.62 -0.51
N ILE A 49 13.62 -1.35 -1.04
CA ILE A 49 14.92 -1.58 -0.43
C ILE A 49 16.02 -1.15 -1.41
N ARG A 50 16.96 -0.35 -0.89
CA ARG A 50 18.15 0.11 -1.60
C ARG A 50 19.36 -0.02 -0.68
N GLY A 51 20.05 -1.15 -0.78
CA GLY A 51 21.17 -1.49 0.10
C GLY A 51 20.70 -1.62 1.55
N ASN A 52 21.17 -0.71 2.41
CA ASN A 52 20.82 -0.65 3.83
C ASN A 52 19.62 0.28 4.13
N LEU A 53 19.06 0.94 3.11
CA LEU A 53 17.92 1.83 3.26
C LEU A 53 16.64 1.14 2.84
N TRP A 54 15.55 1.46 3.54
CA TRP A 54 14.21 1.01 3.20
C TRP A 54 13.19 2.14 3.27
N PHE A 55 12.11 1.99 2.51
CA PHE A 55 11.00 2.92 2.51
C PHE A 55 9.66 2.19 2.34
N HIS A 56 8.74 2.43 3.26
CA HIS A 56 7.40 1.85 3.25
C HIS A 56 6.42 2.80 2.55
N GLN A 57 5.99 2.42 1.35
CA GLN A 57 5.28 3.30 0.42
C GLN A 57 3.95 3.84 0.96
N TYR A 58 3.20 3.05 1.74
CA TYR A 58 1.90 3.48 2.25
C TYR A 58 1.99 4.38 3.48
N GLU A 59 2.75 3.95 4.50
CA GLU A 59 2.97 4.73 5.72
C GLU A 59 3.90 5.95 5.54
N GLN A 60 4.61 6.05 4.41
CA GLN A 60 5.56 7.15 4.14
C GLN A 60 6.67 7.26 5.19
N VAL A 61 7.12 6.12 5.71
CA VAL A 61 8.24 6.01 6.67
C VAL A 61 9.36 5.20 6.07
N GLY A 62 10.60 5.53 6.42
CA GLY A 62 11.80 4.82 6.00
C GLY A 62 12.92 5.02 7.00
N GLY A 63 14.02 4.32 6.79
CA GLY A 63 15.16 4.37 7.69
C GLY A 63 16.30 3.47 7.23
N ASP A 64 17.25 3.26 8.13
CA ASP A 64 18.37 2.35 7.93
C ASP A 64 18.03 0.92 8.40
N SER A 65 19.03 0.04 8.35
CA SER A 65 18.87 -1.36 8.75
C SER A 65 18.50 -1.56 10.22
N ILE A 66 18.88 -0.64 11.11
CA ILE A 66 18.47 -0.69 12.51
C ILE A 66 16.98 -0.38 12.63
N ASP A 67 16.53 0.70 11.98
CA ASP A 67 15.11 1.07 11.97
C ASP A 67 14.24 -0.02 11.32
N PHE A 68 14.77 -0.71 10.31
CA PHE A 68 14.12 -1.85 9.67
C PHE A 68 13.82 -2.96 10.69
N VAL A 69 14.85 -3.42 11.40
CA VAL A 69 14.73 -4.50 12.38
C VAL A 69 13.81 -4.09 13.52
N ARG A 70 13.93 -2.85 14.01
CA ARG A 70 13.03 -2.34 15.05
C ARG A 70 11.57 -2.34 14.63
N LYS A 71 11.28 -1.92 13.39
CA LYS A 71 9.92 -1.81 12.88
C LYS A 71 9.30 -3.16 12.53
N PHE A 72 9.98 -3.97 11.73
CA PHE A 72 9.40 -5.19 11.15
C PHE A 72 9.61 -6.43 12.01
N TYR A 73 10.63 -6.42 12.88
CA TYR A 73 10.92 -7.53 13.81
C TYR A 73 10.59 -7.15 15.27
N HIS A 74 10.03 -5.95 15.49
CA HIS A 74 9.58 -5.47 16.80
C HIS A 74 10.66 -5.49 17.89
N LYS A 75 11.92 -5.30 17.50
CA LYS A 75 13.06 -5.29 18.42
C LYS A 75 13.29 -3.89 19.00
N SER A 76 13.76 -3.84 20.24
CA SER A 76 14.35 -2.63 20.81
C SER A 76 15.67 -2.28 20.11
N TYR A 77 16.19 -1.07 20.35
CA TYR A 77 17.45 -0.65 19.74
C TYR A 77 18.63 -1.59 20.10
N PRO A 78 18.86 -1.98 21.38
CA PRO A 78 19.91 -2.93 21.72
C PRO A 78 19.73 -4.30 21.07
N GLU A 79 18.50 -4.83 21.04
CA GLU A 79 18.21 -6.12 20.39
C GLU A 79 18.42 -6.07 18.88
N ALA A 80 18.10 -4.95 18.23
CA ALA A 80 18.35 -4.76 16.80
C ALA A 80 19.86 -4.69 16.50
N MET A 81 20.64 -4.03 17.38
CA MET A 81 22.09 -3.96 17.28
C MET A 81 22.73 -5.34 17.42
N GLU A 82 22.36 -6.12 18.44
CA GLU A 82 22.85 -7.49 18.64
C GLU A 82 22.49 -8.40 17.45
N TYR A 83 21.26 -8.26 16.94
CA TYR A 83 20.78 -9.02 15.78
C TYR A 83 21.59 -8.72 14.51
N LEU A 84 21.86 -7.44 14.23
CA LEU A 84 22.60 -7.02 13.04
C LEU A 84 24.10 -7.29 13.14
N LEU A 85 24.66 -7.29 14.35
CA LEU A 85 26.08 -7.56 14.60
C LEU A 85 26.40 -9.05 14.74
N GLY A 86 25.39 -9.93 14.71
CA GLY A 86 25.56 -11.38 14.80
C GLY A 86 26.05 -11.86 16.16
N GLN A 87 25.79 -11.11 17.25
CA GLN A 87 26.27 -11.43 18.59
C GLN A 87 25.38 -12.41 19.37
N SER A 88 24.30 -12.92 18.77
CA SER A 88 23.49 -13.98 19.38
C SER A 88 24.11 -15.37 19.09
N GLY A 89 24.93 -15.88 20.02
CA GLY A 89 25.36 -17.28 20.08
C GLY A 89 24.24 -18.26 20.47
N GLY A 90 22.99 -17.99 20.08
CA GLY A 90 21.82 -18.79 20.41
C GLY A 90 20.97 -18.99 19.18
N VAL A 91 20.51 -20.23 18.99
CA VAL A 91 19.62 -20.70 17.92
C VAL A 91 18.70 -19.59 17.43
N LEU A 92 18.81 -19.29 16.13
CA LEU A 92 17.94 -18.35 15.41
C LEU A 92 16.49 -18.78 15.62
N SER A 93 15.83 -18.20 16.63
CA SER A 93 14.39 -18.28 16.76
C SER A 93 13.83 -17.42 15.64
N VAL A 94 13.66 -18.07 14.48
CA VAL A 94 12.80 -17.60 13.41
C VAL A 94 11.41 -17.52 14.05
N MET A 95 11.08 -16.37 14.62
CA MET A 95 9.68 -16.00 14.69
C MET A 95 9.27 -15.89 13.23
N SER A 96 8.68 -16.98 12.73
CA SER A 96 7.98 -17.01 11.46
C SER A 96 7.24 -15.69 11.37
N PRO A 97 7.44 -14.87 10.32
CA PRO A 97 6.71 -13.61 10.22
C PRO A 97 5.26 -13.98 10.41
N ALA A 98 4.68 -13.53 11.53
CA ALA A 98 3.31 -13.84 11.85
C ALA A 98 2.57 -13.35 10.62
N ARG A 99 2.03 -14.30 9.82
CA ARG A 99 1.36 -14.02 8.54
C ARG A 99 0.42 -12.88 8.87
N LYS A 100 0.76 -11.64 8.50
CA LYS A 100 -0.07 -10.48 8.81
C LYS A 100 -1.39 -10.84 8.16
N VAL A 101 -2.40 -11.12 8.99
CA VAL A 101 -3.70 -11.55 8.51
C VAL A 101 -4.12 -10.43 7.58
N THR A 102 -4.09 -10.70 6.27
CA THR A 102 -4.46 -9.69 5.28
C THR A 102 -5.87 -9.28 5.63
N PRO A 103 -6.08 -8.01 6.01
CA PRO A 103 -7.37 -7.58 6.51
C PRO A 103 -8.42 -7.87 5.43
N LYS A 104 -9.56 -8.42 5.86
CA LYS A 104 -10.66 -8.73 4.97
C LYS A 104 -11.08 -7.45 4.25
N PHE A 105 -11.21 -7.52 2.92
CA PHE A 105 -11.66 -6.38 2.14
C PHE A 105 -13.11 -6.06 2.47
N GLU A 106 -13.36 -4.79 2.78
CA GLU A 106 -14.71 -4.25 2.98
C GLU A 106 -14.87 -2.93 2.25
N LEU A 107 -16.04 -2.74 1.64
CA LEU A 107 -16.38 -1.49 0.98
C LEU A 107 -16.62 -0.40 2.02
N PRO A 108 -16.12 0.82 1.81
CA PRO A 108 -16.51 1.98 2.61
C PRO A 108 -18.04 2.13 2.65
N PRO A 109 -18.64 2.46 3.80
CA PRO A 109 -20.07 2.71 3.89
C PRO A 109 -20.51 3.77 2.87
N ALA A 110 -21.59 3.49 2.14
CA ALA A 110 -22.15 4.44 1.19
C ALA A 110 -22.91 5.55 1.93
N ASN A 111 -22.80 6.77 1.42
CA ASN A 111 -23.63 7.89 1.85
C ASN A 111 -25.05 7.75 1.27
N ASP A 112 -26.03 8.35 1.93
CA ASP A 112 -27.43 8.32 1.49
C ASP A 112 -27.65 9.06 0.16
N ASN A 113 -26.75 9.97 -0.19
CA ASN A 113 -26.79 10.70 -1.44
C ASN A 113 -25.39 10.88 -2.04
N MET A 114 -25.37 11.23 -3.32
CA MET A 114 -24.13 11.38 -4.10
C MET A 114 -23.89 12.81 -4.57
N ARG A 115 -24.53 13.81 -3.94
CA ARG A 115 -24.57 15.19 -4.44
C ARG A 115 -23.16 15.78 -4.62
N ARG A 116 -22.24 15.48 -3.70
CA ARG A 116 -20.87 16.02 -3.72
C ARG A 116 -20.04 15.32 -4.78
N VAL A 117 -20.19 14.00 -4.92
CA VAL A 117 -19.54 13.23 -5.97
C VAL A 117 -20.01 13.67 -7.36
N PHE A 118 -21.30 13.85 -7.58
CA PHE A 118 -21.83 14.33 -8.87
C PHE A 118 -21.28 15.72 -9.21
N ALA A 119 -21.34 16.68 -8.27
CA ALA A 119 -20.80 18.02 -8.48
C ALA A 119 -19.29 17.97 -8.78
N TYR A 120 -18.53 17.13 -8.08
CA TYR A 120 -17.10 16.96 -8.31
C TYR A 120 -16.79 16.37 -9.69
N LEU A 121 -17.41 15.24 -10.04
CA LEU A 121 -17.10 14.51 -11.26
C LEU A 121 -17.61 15.22 -12.52
N LEU A 122 -18.82 15.79 -12.49
CA LEU A 122 -19.37 16.54 -13.62
C LEU A 122 -18.68 17.90 -13.77
N ASN A 123 -18.70 18.73 -12.73
CA ASN A 123 -18.33 20.14 -12.88
C ASN A 123 -16.82 20.38 -12.79
N ARG A 124 -16.11 19.64 -11.92
CA ARG A 124 -14.65 19.85 -11.75
C ARG A 124 -13.81 18.91 -12.60
N ARG A 125 -14.29 17.70 -12.87
CA ARG A 125 -13.52 16.69 -13.62
C ARG A 125 -13.99 16.53 -15.06
N GLY A 126 -15.16 17.08 -15.41
CA GLY A 126 -15.69 17.05 -16.78
C GLY A 126 -15.96 15.64 -17.26
N ILE A 127 -16.34 14.72 -16.37
CA ILE A 127 -16.80 13.39 -16.77
C ILE A 127 -18.17 13.55 -17.40
N ASP A 128 -18.36 12.93 -18.54
CA ASP A 128 -19.65 12.92 -19.23
C ASP A 128 -20.75 12.36 -18.32
N LYS A 129 -21.93 12.97 -18.42
CA LYS A 129 -23.06 12.62 -17.56
C LYS A 129 -23.43 11.16 -17.74
N ASP A 130 -23.63 10.71 -18.96
CA ASP A 130 -24.11 9.35 -19.23
C ASP A 130 -23.09 8.30 -18.82
N VAL A 131 -21.80 8.60 -19.01
CA VAL A 131 -20.69 7.78 -18.50
C VAL A 131 -20.75 7.65 -16.97
N LEU A 132 -20.92 8.77 -16.25
CA LEU A 132 -21.05 8.73 -14.80
C LEU A 132 -22.28 7.92 -14.35
N TYR A 133 -23.44 8.17 -14.95
CA TYR A 133 -24.67 7.45 -14.63
C TYR A 133 -24.53 5.94 -14.86
N ALA A 134 -23.88 5.51 -15.95
CA ALA A 134 -23.63 4.10 -16.22
C ALA A 134 -22.82 3.41 -15.10
N PHE A 135 -21.76 4.06 -14.62
CA PHE A 135 -20.92 3.51 -13.54
C PHE A 135 -21.58 3.58 -12.16
N VAL A 136 -22.41 4.60 -11.90
CA VAL A 136 -23.21 4.68 -10.67
C VAL A 136 -24.27 3.57 -10.65
N HIS A 137 -24.99 3.36 -11.76
CA HIS A 137 -26.00 2.31 -11.86
C HIS A 137 -25.41 0.90 -11.69
N LYS A 138 -24.17 0.70 -12.16
CA LYS A 138 -23.41 -0.54 -11.95
C LYS A 138 -22.78 -0.66 -10.55
N LYS A 139 -23.06 0.28 -9.64
CA LYS A 139 -22.48 0.35 -8.29
C LYS A 139 -20.95 0.41 -8.28
N MET A 140 -20.36 0.91 -9.36
CA MET A 140 -18.90 1.05 -9.50
C MET A 140 -18.39 2.40 -9.01
N ILE A 141 -19.27 3.39 -8.92
CA ILE A 141 -18.97 4.72 -8.35
C ILE A 141 -20.04 5.05 -7.32
N TYR A 142 -19.61 5.44 -6.12
CA TYR A 142 -20.51 5.95 -5.08
C TYR A 142 -19.81 6.97 -4.17
N GLU A 143 -20.59 7.64 -3.33
CA GLU A 143 -20.09 8.57 -2.32
C GLU A 143 -19.94 7.86 -0.96
N SER A 144 -18.79 7.97 -0.30
CA SER A 144 -18.59 7.38 1.03
C SER A 144 -19.27 8.23 2.13
N ALA A 145 -19.91 7.61 3.11
CA ALA A 145 -20.63 8.31 4.19
C ALA A 145 -19.74 9.23 5.04
N GLN A 146 -18.62 8.70 5.55
CA GLN A 146 -17.83 9.40 6.58
C GLN A 146 -17.13 10.67 6.08
N TYR A 147 -16.59 10.63 4.86
CA TYR A 147 -15.71 11.69 4.34
C TYR A 147 -16.16 12.24 2.98
N HIS A 148 -17.31 11.79 2.46
CA HIS A 148 -17.82 12.17 1.14
C HIS A 148 -16.82 12.01 0.00
N ASN A 149 -15.91 11.04 0.13
CA ASN A 149 -15.00 10.68 -0.95
C ASN A 149 -15.78 10.03 -2.09
N VAL A 150 -15.33 10.23 -3.33
CA VAL A 150 -15.74 9.35 -4.42
C VAL A 150 -15.01 8.02 -4.24
N VAL A 151 -15.77 6.94 -4.29
CA VAL A 151 -15.27 5.57 -4.24
C VAL A 151 -15.42 4.95 -5.62
N PHE A 152 -14.30 4.51 -6.20
CA PHE A 152 -14.26 3.74 -7.43
C PHE A 152 -14.04 2.27 -7.08
N VAL A 153 -15.06 1.44 -7.31
CA VAL A 153 -15.06 0.02 -7.02
C VAL A 153 -14.58 -0.78 -8.21
N GLY A 154 -13.67 -1.70 -7.96
CA GLY A 154 -13.31 -2.71 -8.95
C GLY A 154 -13.76 -4.09 -8.52
N PHE A 155 -14.22 -4.84 -9.51
CA PHE A 155 -14.88 -6.13 -9.37
C PHE A 155 -14.01 -7.23 -9.97
N ASP A 156 -14.14 -8.44 -9.43
CA ASP A 156 -13.63 -9.65 -10.09
C ASP A 156 -14.56 -10.11 -11.22
N LYS A 157 -14.19 -11.21 -11.87
CA LYS A 157 -14.93 -11.81 -12.98
C LYS A 157 -16.34 -12.26 -12.57
N ASP A 158 -16.53 -12.55 -11.29
CA ASP A 158 -17.79 -13.01 -10.72
C ASP A 158 -18.68 -11.84 -10.25
N GLY A 159 -18.22 -10.59 -10.43
CA GLY A 159 -18.96 -9.40 -10.00
C GLY A 159 -18.88 -9.13 -8.50
N THR A 160 -17.89 -9.71 -7.80
CA THR A 160 -17.63 -9.44 -6.38
C THR A 160 -16.67 -8.26 -6.23
N PRO A 161 -16.98 -7.26 -5.38
CA PRO A 161 -16.05 -6.17 -5.06
C PRO A 161 -14.74 -6.71 -4.46
N ARG A 162 -13.60 -6.35 -5.05
CA ARG A 162 -12.25 -6.72 -4.55
C ARG A 162 -11.34 -5.52 -4.28
N HIS A 163 -11.74 -4.35 -4.74
CA HIS A 163 -10.94 -3.15 -4.62
C HIS A 163 -11.82 -1.90 -4.51
N ALA A 164 -11.40 -0.93 -3.69
CA ALA A 164 -12.02 0.39 -3.64
C ALA A 164 -10.97 1.50 -3.58
N ASN A 165 -10.91 2.35 -4.61
CA ASN A 165 -10.10 3.57 -4.60
C ASN A 165 -10.94 4.75 -4.12
N LYS A 166 -10.43 5.49 -3.13
CA LYS A 166 -11.05 6.68 -2.56
C LYS A 166 -10.34 7.94 -3.06
N ARG A 167 -11.12 8.94 -3.48
CA ARG A 167 -10.61 10.29 -3.78
C ARG A 167 -11.43 11.36 -3.05
N GLY A 168 -10.75 12.35 -2.51
CA GLY A 168 -11.38 13.55 -1.96
C GLY A 168 -12.19 14.32 -3.01
N THR A 169 -13.39 14.76 -2.62
CA THR A 169 -14.29 15.57 -3.47
C THR A 169 -14.31 17.06 -3.10
N GLY A 170 -13.79 17.40 -1.92
CA GLY A 170 -13.69 18.79 -1.46
C GLY A 170 -12.69 19.62 -2.24
N SER A 171 -12.86 20.94 -2.26
CA SER A 171 -11.93 21.89 -2.90
C SER A 171 -10.51 21.83 -2.33
N VAL A 172 -10.39 21.54 -1.04
CA VAL A 172 -9.11 21.46 -0.31
C VAL A 172 -8.59 20.02 -0.21
N SER A 173 -9.47 19.01 -0.33
CA SER A 173 -9.08 17.63 -0.10
C SER A 173 -8.28 17.06 -1.26
N THR A 174 -7.02 16.75 -1.00
CA THR A 174 -6.11 16.07 -1.95
C THR A 174 -6.03 14.57 -1.68
N TYR A 175 -6.93 14.02 -0.83
CA TYR A 175 -6.86 12.63 -0.38
C TYR A 175 -7.00 11.65 -1.55
N LYS A 176 -6.10 10.66 -1.56
CA LYS A 176 -5.99 9.62 -2.59
C LYS A 176 -5.49 8.35 -1.90
N GLY A 177 -6.29 7.30 -1.87
CA GLY A 177 -5.89 6.04 -1.24
C GLY A 177 -6.85 4.89 -1.51
N ASN A 178 -6.47 3.68 -1.16
CA ASN A 178 -7.34 2.50 -1.29
C ASN A 178 -8.04 2.20 0.05
N ALA A 179 -9.16 1.48 0.00
CA ALA A 179 -9.75 0.88 1.19
C ALA A 179 -8.85 -0.26 1.69
N VAL A 180 -8.90 -0.52 2.99
CA VAL A 180 -8.12 -1.58 3.62
C VAL A 180 -8.52 -2.93 3.01
N GLY A 181 -7.53 -3.80 2.79
CA GLY A 181 -7.75 -5.11 2.17
C GLY A 181 -7.98 -5.09 0.66
N SER A 182 -7.94 -3.92 -0.01
CA SER A 182 -8.12 -3.83 -1.46
C SER A 182 -7.03 -4.59 -2.22
N VAL A 183 -7.44 -5.35 -3.23
CA VAL A 183 -6.56 -6.15 -4.09
C VAL A 183 -6.29 -5.38 -5.39
N PRO A 184 -5.08 -4.82 -5.60
CA PRO A 184 -4.81 -3.88 -6.71
C PRO A 184 -5.07 -4.44 -8.11
N GLU A 185 -4.96 -5.75 -8.29
CA GLU A 185 -5.24 -6.47 -9.54
C GLU A 185 -6.67 -6.26 -10.04
N TYR A 186 -7.60 -6.02 -9.10
CA TYR A 186 -9.00 -5.73 -9.40
C TYR A 186 -9.31 -4.24 -9.29
N SER A 187 -8.34 -3.34 -9.51
CA SER A 187 -8.59 -1.89 -9.55
C SER A 187 -9.73 -1.54 -10.52
N PHE A 188 -10.43 -0.43 -10.28
CA PHE A 188 -11.54 0.04 -11.13
C PHE A 188 -11.16 0.01 -12.62
N HIS A 189 -11.89 -0.79 -13.40
CA HIS A 189 -11.69 -0.98 -14.82
C HIS A 189 -13.03 -1.30 -15.51
N TRP A 190 -13.08 -1.11 -16.83
CA TRP A 190 -14.23 -1.47 -17.65
C TRP A 190 -13.76 -2.30 -18.84
N ASN A 191 -14.35 -3.47 -19.02
CA ASN A 191 -14.07 -4.33 -20.16
C ASN A 191 -15.03 -3.96 -21.29
N GLY A 192 -14.52 -3.22 -22.28
CA GLY A 192 -15.22 -2.93 -23.52
C GLY A 192 -15.27 -4.17 -24.45
N ARG A 193 -15.93 -4.02 -25.60
CA ARG A 193 -16.01 -5.07 -26.63
C ARG A 193 -14.86 -5.03 -27.64
N SER A 194 -13.99 -4.02 -27.57
CA SER A 194 -12.86 -3.87 -28.48
C SER A 194 -11.58 -4.47 -27.91
N ASP A 195 -10.66 -4.87 -28.78
CA ASP A 195 -9.32 -5.35 -28.39
C ASP A 195 -8.37 -4.25 -27.90
N ARG A 196 -8.85 -3.01 -27.72
CA ARG A 196 -8.06 -1.87 -27.25
C ARG A 196 -8.14 -1.72 -25.73
N LEU A 197 -6.98 -1.72 -25.07
CA LEU A 197 -6.84 -1.39 -23.66
C LEU A 197 -6.57 0.11 -23.48
N LEU A 198 -7.49 0.82 -22.82
CA LEU A 198 -7.30 2.23 -22.44
C LEU A 198 -6.83 2.31 -20.98
N ARG A 199 -5.55 2.63 -20.78
CA ARG A 199 -5.00 2.85 -19.44
C ARG A 199 -5.17 4.30 -19.03
N LEU A 200 -6.08 4.55 -18.11
CA LEU A 200 -6.26 5.86 -17.50
C LEU A 200 -5.28 6.02 -16.35
N ALA A 201 -4.43 7.05 -16.40
CA ALA A 201 -3.43 7.31 -15.34
C ALA A 201 -4.05 7.49 -13.94
N THR A 202 -5.36 7.77 -13.87
CA THR A 202 -6.14 7.83 -12.64
C THR A 202 -7.59 7.45 -12.93
N SER A 203 -8.30 6.86 -11.96
CA SER A 203 -9.74 6.51 -12.04
C SER A 203 -10.66 7.70 -12.38
N VAL A 204 -10.14 8.93 -12.33
CA VAL A 204 -10.86 10.18 -12.56
C VAL A 204 -10.66 10.74 -13.98
N LYS A 205 -10.14 9.95 -14.94
CA LYS A 205 -10.03 10.34 -16.36
C LYS A 205 -10.89 9.45 -17.26
N LEU A 206 -12.16 9.23 -16.93
CA LEU A 206 -13.08 8.53 -17.84
C LEU A 206 -13.56 9.53 -18.90
N ARG A 207 -13.05 9.40 -20.13
CA ARG A 207 -13.60 10.10 -21.30
C ARG A 207 -14.32 9.07 -22.17
N SER A 208 -15.38 9.48 -22.85
CA SER A 208 -16.05 8.65 -23.85
C SER A 208 -15.01 8.16 -24.86
N ALA A 209 -14.81 6.84 -24.89
CA ALA A 209 -14.18 6.20 -26.02
C ALA A 209 -15.30 5.95 -27.01
N ALA A 210 -15.35 6.79 -28.05
CA ALA A 210 -16.10 6.50 -29.27
C ALA A 210 -15.35 5.42 -30.07
#